data_AF-A0A6G3X7M8-F1
#
_entry.id   AF-A0A6G3X7M8-F1
#
_cell.length_a   1.000
_cell.length_b   1.000
_cell.length_c   1.000
_cell.angle_alpha   90.00
_cell.angle_beta   90.00
_cell.angle_gamma   90.00
#
_symmetry.space_group_name_H-M   'P 1'
#
loop_
_entity.id
_entity.type
_entity.pdbx_description
1 polymer ?
#
loop_
_entity_poly.entity_id
_entity_poly.type
_entity_poly.pdbx_seq_one_letter_code
_entity_poly.pdbx_strand_id
1 'polypeptide(L)'
;FQTRLDTLKVVCSELTLSAVDRLVQLGGAMNGYQRDAPVPLERHFRDLRSASLNYSNDRLLGAIGTHVLLEGAGRLFLPVDDL
;
A
#
# COMPACT_ATOMS: atom_id res chain seq x y z
N PHE A 1 13.46 10.60 -2.82
CA PHE A 1 12.64 10.03 -3.91
C PHE A 1 12.17 8.63 -3.54
N GLN A 2 13.07 7.71 -3.19
CA GLN A 2 12.76 6.32 -2.82
C GLN A 2 11.64 6.17 -1.77
N THR A 3 11.70 6.90 -0.66
CA THR A 3 10.67 6.87 0.40
C THR A 3 9.26 7.13 -0.14
N ARG A 4 9.11 8.04 -1.10
CA ARG A 4 7.79 8.34 -1.71
C ARG A 4 7.27 7.17 -2.54
N LEU A 5 8.15 6.45 -3.24
CA LEU A 5 7.75 5.25 -4.00
C LEU A 5 7.40 4.09 -3.07
N ASP A 6 8.19 3.88 -2.02
CA ASP A 6 7.92 2.83 -1.03
C ASP A 6 6.58 3.10 -0.32
N THR A 7 6.33 4.35 0.08
CA THR A 7 5.03 4.77 0.65
C THR A 7 3.90 4.57 -0.36
N LEU A 8 4.07 4.99 -1.61
CA LEU A 8 3.05 4.82 -2.65
C LEU A 8 2.70 3.35 -2.84
N LYS A 9 3.71 2.47 -2.89
CA LYS A 9 3.50 1.01 -3.00
C LYS A 9 2.65 0.50 -1.85
N VAL A 10 3.05 0.78 -0.61
CA VAL A 10 2.33 0.30 0.59
C VAL A 10 0.87 0.76 0.53
N VAL A 11 0.64 2.06 0.34
CA VAL A 11 -0.71 2.64 0.25
C VAL A 11 -1.52 2.02 -0.87
N CYS A 12 -0.98 1.90 -2.08
CA CYS A 12 -1.68 1.28 -3.20
C CYS A 12 -2.03 -0.18 -2.92
N SER A 13 -1.13 -0.97 -2.30
CA SER A 13 -1.39 -2.38 -2.02
C SER A 13 -2.55 -2.59 -1.04
N GLU A 14 -2.71 -1.72 -0.05
CA GLU A 14 -3.76 -1.80 0.96
C GLU A 14 -5.09 -1.24 0.43
N LEU A 15 -5.04 -0.06 -0.20
CA LEU A 15 -6.25 0.59 -0.72
C LEU A 15 -6.89 -0.20 -1.85
N THR A 16 -6.10 -0.78 -2.75
CA THR A 16 -6.66 -1.57 -3.87
C THR A 16 -7.30 -2.86 -3.37
N LEU A 17 -6.68 -3.56 -2.42
CA LEU A 17 -7.28 -4.74 -1.79
C LEU A 17 -8.58 -4.39 -1.05
N SER A 18 -8.58 -3.29 -0.27
CA SER A 18 -9.79 -2.84 0.42
C SER A 18 -10.90 -2.43 -0.56
N ALA A 19 -10.54 -1.75 -1.66
CA ALA A 19 -11.49 -1.34 -2.68
C ALA A 19 -12.13 -2.55 -3.36
N VAL A 20 -11.34 -3.54 -3.80
CA VAL A 20 -11.88 -4.73 -4.47
C VAL A 20 -12.70 -5.57 -3.51
N ASP A 21 -12.30 -5.70 -2.24
CA ASP A 21 -13.11 -6.40 -1.22
C ASP A 21 -14.51 -5.76 -1.09
N ARG A 22 -14.58 -4.43 -0.99
CA ARG A 22 -15.87 -3.72 -0.96
C ARG A 22 -16.69 -3.93 -2.23
N LEU A 23 -16.05 -3.96 -3.40
CA LEU A 23 -16.73 -4.23 -4.67
C LEU A 23 -17.28 -5.66 -4.73
N VAL A 24 -16.54 -6.65 -4.21
CA VAL A 24 -17.00 -8.04 -4.06
C VAL A 24 -18.25 -8.08 -3.17
N GLN A 25 -18.23 -7.39 -2.02
CA GLN A 25 -19.40 -7.32 -1.13
C GLN A 25 -20.62 -6.66 -1.81
N LEU A 26 -20.40 -5.56 -2.54
CA LEU A 26 -21.46 -4.87 -3.28
C LEU A 26 -22.06 -5.73 -4.40
N GLY A 27 -21.24 -6.52 -5.10
CA GLY A 27 -21.69 -7.42 -6.15
C GLY A 27 -22.37 -8.70 -5.63
N GLY A 28 -22.24 -8.99 -4.33
CA GLY A 28 -22.71 -10.22 -3.71
C GLY A 28 -22.12 -11.48 -4.36
N ALA A 29 -22.69 -12.65 -4.05
CA ALA A 29 -22.16 -13.93 -4.53
C ALA A 29 -22.22 -14.07 -6.07
N MET A 30 -23.28 -13.55 -6.70
CA MET A 30 -23.54 -13.75 -8.13
C MET A 30 -22.68 -12.87 -9.04
N ASN A 31 -22.36 -11.64 -8.63
CA ASN A 31 -21.58 -10.72 -9.49
C ASN A 31 -20.23 -10.33 -8.87
N GLY A 32 -20.11 -10.39 -7.54
CA GLY A 32 -18.90 -10.02 -6.81
C GLY A 32 -17.85 -11.12 -6.74
N TYR A 33 -18.27 -12.39 -6.71
CA TYR A 33 -17.36 -13.53 -6.53
C TYR A 33 -17.65 -14.70 -7.49
N GLN A 34 -17.98 -14.39 -8.74
CA GLN A 34 -18.20 -15.36 -9.80
C GLN A 34 -17.13 -15.23 -10.89
N ARG A 35 -16.51 -16.35 -11.26
CA ARG A 35 -15.37 -16.41 -12.18
C ARG A 35 -15.64 -15.75 -13.55
N ASP A 36 -16.83 -15.98 -14.10
CA ASP A 36 -17.21 -15.52 -15.44
C ASP A 36 -18.21 -14.35 -15.38
N ALA A 37 -18.18 -13.57 -14.29
CA ALA A 37 -18.99 -12.36 -14.16
C ALA A 37 -18.54 -11.28 -15.18
N PRO A 38 -19.45 -10.37 -15.59
CA PRO A 38 -19.10 -9.27 -16.51
C PRO A 38 -17.96 -8.38 -15.99
N VAL A 39 -17.82 -8.27 -14.67
CA VAL A 39 -16.69 -7.60 -14.01
C VAL A 39 -15.90 -8.66 -13.22
N PRO A 40 -14.61 -8.90 -13.52
CA PRO A 40 -13.84 -10.02 -12.94
C PRO A 40 -13.30 -9.70 -11.54
N LEU A 41 -14.18 -9.31 -10.62
CA LEU A 41 -13.82 -8.90 -9.25
C LEU A 41 -13.13 -10.02 -8.45
N GLU A 42 -13.56 -11.27 -8.62
CA GLU A 42 -12.93 -12.46 -8.00
C GLU A 42 -11.44 -12.57 -8.33
N ARG A 43 -11.09 -12.40 -9.62
CA ARG A 43 -9.70 -12.47 -10.07
C ARG A 43 -8.89 -11.34 -9.46
N HIS A 44 -9.40 -10.11 -9.52
CA HIS A 44 -8.71 -8.95 -8.97
C HIS A 44 -8.51 -9.06 -7.46
N PHE A 45 -9.50 -9.59 -6.72
CA PHE A 45 -9.37 -9.86 -5.30
C PHE A 45 -8.24 -10.85 -5.00
N ARG A 46 -8.18 -11.98 -5.73
CA ARG A 46 -7.11 -12.97 -5.56
C ARG A 46 -5.73 -12.41 -5.88
N ASP A 47 -5.61 -11.69 -6.99
CA ASP A 47 -4.34 -11.09 -7.42
C ASP A 47 -3.85 -10.06 -6.38
N LEU A 48 -4.74 -9.16 -5.95
CA LEU A 48 -4.43 -8.10 -4.98
C LEU A 48 -4.17 -8.61 -3.57
N ARG A 49 -4.65 -9.80 -3.19
CA ARG A 49 -4.32 -10.41 -1.90
C ARG A 49 -2.83 -10.65 -1.73
N SER A 50 -2.08 -10.80 -2.83
CA SER A 50 -0.64 -10.95 -2.80
C SER A 50 0.14 -9.62 -2.80
N ALA A 51 -0.51 -8.48 -3.05
CA ALA A 51 0.15 -7.20 -3.27
C ALA A 51 0.97 -6.70 -2.06
N SER A 52 0.50 -6.97 -0.84
CA SER A 52 1.24 -6.63 0.39
C SER A 52 2.49 -7.49 0.60
N LEU A 53 2.47 -8.73 0.08
CA LEU A 53 3.59 -9.69 0.15
C LEU A 53 4.62 -9.44 -0.95
N ASN A 54 4.17 -9.09 -2.15
CA ASN A 54 5.03 -8.68 -3.26
C ASN A 54 5.82 -7.45 -2.84
N TYR A 55 7.14 -7.59 -2.69
CA TYR A 55 7.99 -6.53 -2.12
C TYR A 55 7.45 -6.07 -0.74
N SER A 56 7.38 -7.02 0.19
CA SER A 56 6.86 -6.93 1.58
C SER A 56 6.62 -5.52 2.13
N ASN A 57 5.36 -5.23 2.47
CA ASN A 57 4.99 -3.98 3.16
C ASN A 57 5.76 -3.81 4.48
N ASP A 58 5.95 -4.86 5.27
CA ASP A 58 6.67 -4.76 6.55
C ASP A 58 8.10 -4.26 6.36
N ARG A 59 8.80 -4.81 5.36
CA ARG A 59 10.14 -4.37 5.00
C ARG A 59 10.16 -2.89 4.58
N LEU A 60 9.18 -2.48 3.77
CA LEU A 60 9.09 -1.10 3.29
C LEU A 60 8.75 -0.13 4.41
N LEU A 61 7.83 -0.49 5.29
CA LEU A 61 7.48 0.32 6.46
C LEU A 61 8.70 0.51 7.37
N GLY A 62 9.52 -0.52 7.57
CA GLY A 62 10.79 -0.40 8.30
C GLY A 62 11.77 0.56 7.63
N ALA A 63 11.92 0.49 6.29
CA ALA A 63 12.77 1.40 5.54
C ALA A 63 12.25 2.85 5.58
N ILE A 64 10.96 3.05 5.34
CA ILE A 64 10.29 4.36 5.43
C ILE A 64 10.51 4.96 6.82
N GLY A 65 10.23 4.20 7.88
CA GLY A 65 10.40 4.66 9.26
C GLY A 65 11.85 5.08 9.55
N THR A 66 12.82 4.27 9.13
CA THR A 66 14.25 4.59 9.28
C THR A 66 14.60 5.89 8.57
N HIS A 67 14.16 6.07 7.32
CA HIS A 67 14.43 7.27 6.55
C HIS A 67 13.80 8.52 7.17
N VAL A 68 12.55 8.44 7.62
CA VAL A 68 11.84 9.56 8.25
C VAL A 68 12.53 9.97 9.56
N LEU A 69 12.95 9.02 10.39
CA LEU A 69 13.65 9.30 11.63
C LEU A 69 15.02 9.94 11.39
N LEU A 70 15.78 9.46 10.41
CA LEU A 70 17.09 10.03 10.07
C LEU A 70 16.96 11.45 9.49
N GLU A 71 15.96 11.69 8.64
CA GLU A 71 15.69 13.03 8.11
C GLU A 71 15.30 14.01 9.23
N GLY A 72 14.43 13.57 10.16
CA GLY A 72 14.05 14.36 11.32
C GLY A 72 15.22 14.65 12.27
N ALA A 73 16.04 13.64 12.57
CA ALA A 73 17.23 13.79 13.40
C ALA A 73 18.24 14.76 12.78
N GLY A 74 18.46 14.67 11.46
CA GLY A 74 19.32 15.61 10.74
C GLY A 74 18.84 17.06 10.85
N ARG A 75 17.53 17.31 10.85
CA ARG A 75 16.96 18.66 11.06
C ARG A 75 17.11 19.16 12.50
N LEU A 76 17.09 18.27 13.48
CA LEU A 76 17.30 18.64 14.89
C LEU A 76 18.76 19.01 15.18
N PHE A 77 19.71 18.42 14.45
CA PHE A 77 21.15 18.62 14.65
C PHE A 77 21.76 19.78 13.84
N LEU A 78 20.98 20.54 13.07
CA LEU A 78 21.47 21.78 12.47
C LEU A 78 21.52 22.87 13.55
N PRO A 79 22.69 23.46 13.84
CA PRO A 79 22.79 24.57 14.77
C PRO A 79 22.00 25.76 14.22
N VAL A 80 21.26 26.43 15.09
CA VAL A 80 20.50 27.66 14.81
C VAL A 80 21.45 28.86 14.56
N ASP A 81 22.77 28.64 14.57
CA ASP A 81 23.79 29.70 14.62
C ASP A 81 24.18 30.30 13.26
N ASP A 82 23.53 29.90 12.14
CA ASP A 82 23.79 30.44 10.80
C ASP A 82 22.63 31.31 10.24
N LEU A 83 21.97 32.11 11.10
CA LEU A 83 20.98 33.13 10.68
C LEU A 83 21.28 34.53 11.24
#